data_AF-A0A1I7U3S5-F1
#
_entry.id   AF-A0A1I7U3S5-F1
#
_cell.length_a   1.000
_cell.length_b   1.000
_cell.length_c   1.000
_cell.angle_alpha   90.00
_cell.angle_beta   90.00
_cell.angle_gamma   90.00
#
_symmetry.space_group_name_H-M   'P 1'
#
loop_
_entity.id
_entity.type
_entity.pdbx_description
1 polymer ?
#
loop_
_entity_poly.entity_id
_entity_poly.type
_entity_poly.pdbx_seq_one_letter_code
_entity_poly.pdbx_strand_id
1 'polypeptide(L)'
;MRSLIIFLSLIPLSYAFGVAEYKDVTVGQENVILTVADGNVKVIKRMLDGSDKHQIWNVSRGTWIDETGKPVPSSNYSFKAPGTIIIRIVTKEDAGFYDYDPEVDVADAQKNLPEGEFVDIDPMLTGIQLSVLS
;
A
#
# COMPACT_ATOMS: atom_id res chain seq x y z
N MET A 1 0.36 35.20 -13.54
CA MET A 1 0.44 34.13 -12.53
C MET A 1 -0.44 32.99 -13.03
N ARG A 2 0.15 31.84 -13.35
CA ARG A 2 -0.61 30.68 -13.86
C ARG A 2 -1.06 29.86 -12.65
N SER A 3 -2.34 29.95 -12.31
CA SER A 3 -2.96 29.11 -11.29
C SER A 3 -3.12 27.70 -11.86
N LEU A 4 -2.31 26.77 -11.35
CA LEU A 4 -2.46 25.35 -11.65
C LEU A 4 -3.56 24.79 -10.74
N ILE A 5 -4.75 24.58 -11.31
CA ILE A 5 -5.84 23.86 -10.65
C ILE A 5 -5.47 22.38 -10.65
N ILE A 6 -5.07 21.84 -9.51
CA ILE A 6 -4.91 20.39 -9.33
C ILE A 6 -6.30 19.81 -9.15
N PHE A 7 -6.82 19.15 -10.19
CA PHE A 7 -8.00 18.29 -10.10
C PHE A 7 -7.64 17.09 -9.23
N LEU A 8 -8.07 17.12 -7.97
CA LEU A 8 -7.98 15.99 -7.05
C LEU A 8 -9.08 14.99 -7.45
N SER A 9 -8.72 13.98 -8.25
CA SER A 9 -9.63 12.87 -8.53
C SER A 9 -9.91 12.13 -7.22
N LEU A 10 -11.13 12.22 -6.71
CA LEU A 10 -11.62 11.32 -5.67
C LEU A 10 -11.64 9.91 -6.26
N ILE A 11 -10.68 9.09 -5.88
CA ILE A 11 -10.67 7.65 -6.19
C ILE A 11 -11.68 7.01 -5.24
N PRO A 12 -12.76 6.36 -5.75
CA PRO A 12 -13.66 5.62 -4.88
C PRO A 12 -12.92 4.42 -4.29
N LEU A 13 -12.70 4.49 -2.98
CA LEU A 13 -12.01 3.46 -2.21
C LEU A 13 -13.00 2.34 -1.86
N SER A 14 -13.04 1.31 -2.70
CA SER A 14 -13.77 0.07 -2.42
C SER A 14 -12.78 -0.91 -1.79
N TYR A 15 -12.72 -0.99 -0.46
CA TYR A 15 -11.74 -1.81 0.24
C TYR A 15 -12.29 -3.21 0.58
N ALA A 16 -11.70 -4.25 0.01
CA ALA A 16 -11.78 -5.60 0.55
C ALA A 16 -10.38 -5.93 1.11
N PHE A 17 -10.19 -5.75 2.42
CA PHE A 17 -8.92 -6.05 3.07
C PHE A 17 -8.90 -7.53 3.48
N GLY A 18 -8.03 -8.31 2.83
CA GLY A 18 -7.75 -9.70 3.19
C GLY A 18 -6.33 -9.84 3.72
N VAL A 19 -6.15 -10.34 4.94
CA VAL A 19 -4.82 -10.58 5.53
C VAL A 19 -4.25 -11.89 4.99
N ALA A 20 -3.13 -11.81 4.28
CA ALA A 20 -2.35 -12.95 3.81
C ALA A 20 -1.25 -13.35 4.80
N GLU A 21 -0.64 -12.35 5.45
CA GLU A 21 0.52 -12.52 6.33
C GLU A 21 0.31 -11.73 7.63
N TYR A 22 0.72 -12.32 8.75
CA TYR A 22 0.88 -11.63 10.03
C TYR A 22 2.37 -11.54 10.34
N LYS A 23 2.82 -10.35 10.75
CA LYS A 23 4.21 -10.09 11.05
C LYS A 23 4.36 -9.34 12.36
N ASP A 24 5.02 -9.99 13.32
CA ASP A 24 5.35 -9.38 14.60
C ASP A 24 6.80 -8.89 14.58
N VAL A 25 7.01 -7.65 15.02
CA VAL A 25 8.33 -7.01 15.14
C VAL A 25 8.42 -6.24 16.45
N THR A 26 9.62 -5.96 16.93
CA THR A 26 9.82 -5.15 18.14
C THR A 26 10.15 -3.70 17.80
N VAL A 27 9.77 -2.76 18.68
CA VAL A 27 10.23 -1.36 18.58
C VAL A 27 11.76 -1.32 18.48
N GLY A 28 12.27 -0.48 17.58
CA GLY A 28 13.70 -0.32 17.33
C GLY A 28 14.32 -1.37 16.39
N GLN A 29 13.56 -2.38 15.96
CA GLN A 29 14.05 -3.34 14.97
C GLN A 29 14.37 -2.63 13.65
N GLU A 30 15.57 -2.87 13.11
CA GLU A 30 16.03 -2.22 11.90
C GLU A 30 15.69 -3.00 10.62
N ASN A 31 15.55 -2.28 9.51
CA ASN A 31 15.41 -2.81 8.15
C ASN A 31 14.32 -3.88 8.01
N VAL A 32 13.16 -3.65 8.61
CA VAL A 32 12.01 -4.55 8.49
C VAL A 32 11.44 -4.47 7.08
N ILE A 33 11.40 -5.61 6.40
CA ILE A 33 10.94 -5.76 5.02
C ILE A 33 9.47 -6.18 5.03
N LEU A 34 8.61 -5.45 4.32
CA LEU A 34 7.23 -5.84 4.04
C LEU A 34 7.06 -5.97 2.53
N THR A 35 6.89 -7.20 2.04
CA THR A 35 6.69 -7.50 0.62
C THR A 35 5.19 -7.64 0.38
N VAL A 36 4.52 -6.52 0.07
CA VAL A 36 3.06 -6.49 -0.10
C VAL A 36 2.62 -7.04 -1.47
N ALA A 37 3.50 -7.06 -2.46
CA ALA A 37 3.22 -7.63 -3.78
C ALA A 37 4.45 -8.23 -4.44
N ASP A 38 4.23 -9.29 -5.21
CA ASP A 38 5.23 -9.89 -6.11
C ASP A 38 5.31 -9.18 -7.47
N GLY A 39 4.29 -8.39 -7.81
CA GLY A 39 4.18 -7.62 -9.05
C GLY A 39 4.32 -6.11 -8.83
N ASN A 40 4.43 -5.35 -9.93
CA ASN A 40 4.53 -3.90 -9.84
C ASN A 40 3.28 -3.30 -9.22
N VAL A 41 3.48 -2.36 -8.32
CA VAL A 41 2.38 -1.66 -7.63
C VAL A 41 2.34 -0.20 -8.01
N LYS A 42 1.12 0.33 -8.18
CA LYS A 42 0.90 1.77 -8.39
C LYS A 42 1.02 2.53 -7.08
N VAL A 43 0.47 1.97 -6.01
CA VAL A 43 0.50 2.52 -4.67
C VAL A 43 0.57 1.40 -3.63
N ILE A 44 1.19 1.70 -2.50
CA ILE A 44 1.07 0.90 -1.27
C ILE A 44 0.10 1.65 -0.35
N LYS A 45 -0.83 0.94 0.26
CA LYS A 45 -1.84 1.47 1.17
C LYS A 45 -1.52 0.97 2.58
N ARG A 46 -1.83 1.77 3.59
CA ARG A 46 -1.87 1.28 4.98
C ARG A 46 -3.05 1.82 5.75
N MET A 47 -3.55 1.01 6.67
CA MET A 47 -4.48 1.40 7.74
C MET A 47 -3.72 1.32 9.06
N LEU A 48 -3.62 2.43 9.78
CA LEU A 48 -2.83 2.50 11.01
C LEU A 48 -3.54 1.76 12.15
N ASP A 49 -2.81 0.95 12.91
CA ASP A 49 -3.38 0.17 14.00
C ASP A 49 -4.10 1.04 15.04
N GLY A 50 -5.23 0.54 15.56
CA GLY A 50 -6.09 1.27 16.49
C GLY A 50 -6.80 2.50 15.92
N SER A 51 -6.83 2.67 14.59
CA SER A 51 -7.55 3.78 13.95
C SER A 51 -8.10 3.42 12.56
N ASP A 52 -9.11 4.16 12.12
CA ASP A 52 -9.62 4.09 10.74
C ASP A 52 -8.82 4.98 9.77
N LYS A 53 -7.63 5.44 10.17
CA LYS A 53 -6.83 6.34 9.35
C LYS A 53 -6.08 5.59 8.28
N HIS A 54 -6.25 6.04 7.05
CA HIS A 54 -5.57 5.49 5.90
C HIS A 54 -4.46 6.41 5.40
N GLN A 55 -3.39 5.79 4.92
CA GLN A 55 -2.31 6.50 4.22
C GLN A 55 -1.93 5.76 2.96
N ILE A 56 -1.49 6.51 1.95
CA ILE A 56 -1.12 6.00 0.64
C ILE A 56 0.31 6.42 0.33
N TRP A 57 1.16 5.45 0.00
CA TRP A 57 2.49 5.66 -0.53
C TRP A 57 2.43 5.63 -2.05
N ASN A 58 2.59 6.78 -2.67
CA ASN A 58 2.79 6.82 -4.12
C ASN A 58 4.25 6.47 -4.44
N VAL A 59 4.46 5.31 -5.06
CA VAL A 59 5.82 4.77 -5.33
C VAL A 59 6.68 5.73 -6.16
N SER A 60 6.07 6.52 -7.06
CA SER A 60 6.78 7.52 -7.87
C SER A 60 7.20 8.77 -7.08
N ARG A 61 6.51 9.06 -5.98
CA ARG A 61 6.78 10.23 -5.12
C ARG A 61 7.59 9.90 -3.88
N GLY A 62 7.61 8.62 -3.46
CA GLY A 62 8.37 8.16 -2.30
C GLY A 62 7.93 8.79 -0.97
N THR A 63 6.65 9.11 -0.82
CA THR A 63 6.11 9.79 0.37
C THR A 63 4.72 9.27 0.69
N TRP A 64 4.46 9.04 1.98
CA TRP A 64 3.14 8.79 2.52
C TRP A 64 2.27 10.04 2.44
N ILE A 65 1.01 9.86 2.05
CA ILE A 65 0.00 10.91 2.01
C ILE A 65 -1.18 10.44 2.87
N ASP A 66 -1.69 11.30 3.73
CA ASP A 66 -2.90 11.00 4.50
C ASP A 66 -4.18 11.12 3.65
N GLU A 67 -5.31 10.71 4.22
CA GLU A 67 -6.65 10.81 3.65
C GLU A 67 -7.05 12.23 3.20
N THR A 68 -6.42 13.28 3.73
CA THR A 68 -6.67 14.68 3.35
C THR A 68 -5.76 15.16 2.23
N GLY A 69 -4.84 14.31 1.74
CA GLY A 69 -3.87 14.65 0.72
C GLY A 69 -2.59 15.31 1.26
N LYS A 70 -2.38 15.34 2.59
CA LYS A 70 -1.19 15.95 3.17
C LYS A 70 -0.02 14.97 3.25
N PRO A 71 1.21 15.41 2.92
CA PRO A 71 2.39 14.58 3.11
C PRO A 71 2.64 14.23 4.58
N VAL A 72 2.98 12.98 4.83
CA VAL A 72 3.39 12.46 6.14
C VAL A 72 4.91 12.22 6.13
N PRO A 73 5.63 12.54 7.22
CA PRO A 73 7.07 12.27 7.32
C PRO A 73 7.41 10.82 6.93
N SER A 74 8.27 10.69 5.91
CA SER A 74 8.52 9.41 5.23
C SER A 74 9.99 8.99 5.22
N SER A 75 10.86 9.72 5.93
CA SER A 75 12.29 9.44 6.01
C SER A 75 12.63 8.10 6.67
N ASN A 76 11.67 7.46 7.34
CA ASN A 76 11.86 6.12 7.92
C ASN A 76 11.59 4.99 6.91
N TYR A 77 11.07 5.30 5.73
CA TYR A 77 10.68 4.28 4.75
C TYR A 77 11.49 4.37 3.48
N SER A 78 11.56 3.26 2.78
CA SER A 78 12.03 3.21 1.40
C SER A 78 11.23 2.18 0.61
N PHE A 79 11.08 2.42 -0.68
CA PHE A 79 10.43 1.50 -1.60
C PHE A 79 11.48 0.76 -2.43
N LYS A 80 11.27 -0.53 -2.60
CA LYS A 80 12.01 -1.39 -3.51
C LYS A 80 11.01 -2.10 -4.42
N ALA A 81 11.14 -1.88 -5.73
CA ALA A 81 10.34 -2.58 -6.72
C ALA A 81 10.51 -4.12 -6.59
N PRO A 82 9.46 -4.91 -6.87
CA PRO A 82 8.20 -4.49 -7.50
C PRO A 82 7.11 -4.04 -6.51
N GLY A 83 7.16 -4.47 -5.24
CA GLY A 83 6.11 -4.21 -4.24
C GLY A 83 6.59 -4.29 -2.79
N THR A 84 7.84 -3.92 -2.52
CA THR A 84 8.42 -4.01 -1.17
C THR A 84 8.58 -2.64 -0.55
N ILE A 85 8.11 -2.49 0.70
CA ILE A 85 8.44 -1.36 1.56
C ILE A 85 9.40 -1.81 2.67
N ILE A 86 10.41 -1.01 2.95
CA ILE A 86 11.39 -1.26 4.00
C ILE A 86 11.24 -0.16 5.04
N ILE A 87 10.97 -0.55 6.28
CA ILE A 87 10.98 0.32 7.46
C ILE A 87 12.40 0.30 8.03
N ARG A 88 13.06 1.46 8.06
CA ARG A 88 14.46 1.57 8.50
C ARG A 88 14.61 1.25 9.97
N ILE A 89 13.80 1.87 10.84
CA ILE A 89 13.76 1.60 12.28
C ILE A 89 12.30 1.57 12.72
N VAL A 90 11.83 0.45 13.26
CA VAL A 90 10.42 0.29 13.65
C VAL A 90 10.07 1.16 14.87
N THR A 91 8.92 1.81 14.79
CA THR A 91 8.24 2.54 15.85
C THR A 91 6.84 1.98 16.05
N LYS A 92 6.18 2.31 17.17
CA LYS A 92 4.80 1.87 17.41
C LYS A 92 3.81 2.37 16.35
N GLU A 93 4.09 3.53 15.75
CA GLU A 93 3.24 4.16 14.72
C GLU A 93 3.30 3.41 13.38
N ASP A 94 4.24 2.48 13.22
CA ASP A 94 4.35 1.64 12.03
C ASP A 94 3.33 0.50 12.03
N ALA A 95 2.75 0.16 13.19
CA ALA A 95 1.75 -0.91 13.30
C ALA A 95 0.53 -0.61 12.43
N GLY A 96 0.00 -1.65 11.79
CA GLY A 96 -1.17 -1.51 10.93
C GLY A 96 -1.25 -2.58 9.86
N PHE A 97 -2.27 -2.45 9.04
CA PHE A 97 -2.50 -3.31 7.89
C PHE A 97 -1.93 -2.65 6.64
N TYR A 98 -1.07 -3.35 5.91
CA TYR A 98 -0.43 -2.90 4.68
C TYR A 98 -0.94 -3.70 3.49
N ASP A 99 -1.22 -3.03 2.38
CA ASP A 99 -1.75 -3.62 1.15
C ASP A 99 -1.32 -2.78 -0.06
N TYR A 100 -1.79 -3.10 -1.26
CA TYR A 100 -1.41 -2.38 -2.47
C TYR A 100 -2.55 -2.25 -3.48
N ASP A 101 -2.35 -1.38 -4.47
CA ASP A 101 -3.06 -1.43 -5.73
C ASP A 101 -2.07 -1.82 -6.84
N PRO A 102 -2.35 -2.83 -7.66
CA PRO A 102 -1.46 -3.24 -8.74
C PRO A 102 -1.31 -2.12 -9.79
N GLU A 103 -0.18 -2.12 -10.50
CA GLU A 103 0.05 -1.18 -11.61
C GLU A 103 -0.88 -1.44 -12.81
N VAL A 104 -1.16 -2.72 -13.08
CA VAL A 104 -2.12 -3.16 -14.09
C VAL A 104 -3.37 -3.66 -13.37
N ASP A 105 -4.51 -3.05 -13.66
CA ASP A 105 -5.79 -3.54 -13.16
C ASP A 105 -6.13 -4.86 -13.86
N VAL A 106 -6.45 -5.89 -13.07
CA VAL A 106 -6.87 -7.20 -13.58
C VAL A 106 -8.12 -7.06 -14.47
N ALA A 107 -8.96 -6.05 -14.22
CA ALA A 107 -10.09 -5.73 -15.08
C ALA A 107 -9.68 -5.22 -16.48
N ASP A 108 -8.55 -4.52 -16.59
CA ASP A 108 -8.00 -4.10 -17.89
C ASP A 108 -7.27 -5.26 -18.59
N ALA A 109 -6.68 -6.19 -17.84
CA ALA A 109 -6.17 -7.44 -18.39
C ALA A 109 -7.30 -8.29 -18.99
N GLN A 110 -8.44 -8.40 -18.28
CA GLN A 110 -9.63 -9.13 -18.73
C GLN A 110 -10.25 -8.56 -20.02
N LYS A 111 -10.23 -7.23 -20.21
CA LYS A 111 -10.74 -6.59 -21.44
C LYS A 111 -9.96 -6.95 -22.70
N ASN A 112 -8.71 -7.37 -22.55
CA ASN A 112 -7.82 -7.73 -23.65
C ASN A 112 -7.82 -9.24 -23.96
N LEU A 113 -8.60 -10.03 -23.22
CA LEU A 113 -8.73 -11.46 -23.47
C LEU A 113 -9.76 -11.75 -24.58
N PRO A 114 -9.57 -12.83 -25.37
CA PRO A 114 -10.58 -13.33 -26.29
C PRO A 114 -11.92 -13.63 -25.60
N GLU A 115 -13.00 -13.50 -26.36
CA GLU A 115 -14.35 -13.80 -25.87
C GLU A 115 -14.44 -15.27 -25.40
N GLY A 116 -14.78 -15.48 -24.12
CA GLY A 116 -14.86 -16.80 -23.48
C GLY A 116 -13.67 -17.18 -22.59
N GLU A 117 -12.61 -16.38 -22.57
CA GLU A 117 -11.51 -16.52 -21.59
C GLU A 117 -11.74 -15.62 -20.37
N PHE A 118 -11.58 -16.19 -19.18
CA PHE A 118 -11.69 -15.46 -17.91
C PHE A 118 -10.35 -15.57 -17.18
N VAL A 119 -9.87 -14.44 -16.66
CA VAL A 119 -8.86 -14.45 -15.61
C VAL A 119 -9.55 -15.00 -14.37
N ASP A 120 -9.09 -16.15 -13.90
CA ASP A 120 -9.47 -16.64 -12.58
C ASP A 120 -8.84 -15.70 -11.55
N ILE A 121 -9.68 -14.84 -10.96
CA ILE A 121 -9.28 -13.98 -9.86
C ILE A 121 -9.77 -14.67 -8.61
N ASP A 122 -9.02 -15.68 -8.17
CA ASP A 122 -9.13 -16.14 -6.78
C ASP A 122 -9.07 -14.89 -5.88
N PRO A 123 -9.91 -14.76 -4.84
CA PRO A 123 -9.80 -13.65 -3.91
C PRO A 123 -8.44 -13.76 -3.20
N MET A 124 -7.43 -13.13 -3.80
CA MET A 124 -6.08 -13.12 -3.26
C MET A 124 -6.14 -12.32 -1.97
N LEU A 125 -5.87 -12.98 -0.86
CA LEU A 125 -5.42 -12.29 0.33
C LEU A 125 -4.09 -11.64 -0.04
N THR A 126 -3.98 -10.32 0.06
CA THR A 126 -2.81 -9.56 -0.40
C THR A 126 -2.11 -8.78 0.70
N GLY A 127 -2.75 -8.60 1.86
CA GLY A 127 -2.24 -7.68 2.86
C GLY A 127 -1.40 -8.33 3.96
N ILE A 128 -0.56 -7.49 4.57
CA ILE A 128 0.27 -7.83 5.72
C ILE A 128 -0.27 -7.08 6.94
N GLN A 129 -0.65 -7.82 7.97
CA GLN A 129 -0.90 -7.25 9.30
C GLN A 129 0.45 -7.15 10.05
N LEU A 130 0.94 -5.93 10.26
CA LEU A 130 2.14 -5.67 11.05
C LEU A 130 1.76 -5.29 12.48
N SER A 131 2.28 -6.05 13.45
CA SER A 131 2.15 -5.77 14.87
C SER A 131 3.51 -5.40 15.46
N VAL A 132 3.55 -4.32 16.25
CA VAL A 132 4.77 -3.80 16.86
C VAL A 132 4.74 -4.01 18.37
N LEU A 133 5.57 -4.92 18.85
CA LEU A 133 5.73 -5.27 20.26
C LEU A 133 6.68 -4.28 20.96
N SER A 134 6.35 -3.95 22.20
CA SER A 134 7.09 -3.01 23.05
C SER A 134 8.41 -3.56 23.58
#